data_AF-A0A0G0D218-F1
#
_entry.id   AF-A0A0G0D218-F1
#
_cell.length_a   1.000
_cell.length_b   1.000
_cell.length_c   1.000
_cell.angle_alpha   90.00
_cell.angle_beta   90.00
_cell.angle_gamma   90.00
#
_symmetry.space_group_name_H-M   'P 1'
#
loop_
_entity.id
_entity.type
_entity.pdbx_description
1 polymer ?
#
loop_
_entity_poly.entity_id
_entity_poly.type
_entity_poly.pdbx_seq_one_letter_code
_entity_poly.pdbx_strand_id
1 'polypeptide(L)'
;MTYVELIVVLSIFAVMSSIVMFNYSGFQAKIDIKNLASDIALKVVQAQKSSLSGFLPPATEQYSRSNVDTWKPSYGVYFDITSDSNKRSFVYFVDLDYTTPPQNGFFDGSGSGCTFECIEQITMTRGDYISSLEVFYQDNFVPEGLNDLTISFSRPNSGAVIKSSTVFSGIISYVQITISTPNSTTAKIKLYPSGRIQVN
;
A
#
# COMPACT_ATOMS: atom_id res chain seq x y z
N MET A 1 3.98 58.41 -6.21
CA MET A 1 3.29 57.39 -7.00
C MET A 1 3.00 57.91 -8.39
N THR A 2 3.99 57.77 -9.27
CA THR A 2 3.81 58.05 -10.71
C THR A 2 3.29 56.80 -11.42
N TYR A 3 2.61 56.95 -12.56
CA TYR A 3 2.11 55.80 -13.35
C TYR A 3 3.23 54.81 -13.70
N VAL A 4 4.45 55.30 -13.92
CA VAL A 4 5.63 54.48 -14.19
C VAL A 4 5.99 53.60 -12.98
N GLU A 5 5.91 54.15 -11.77
CA GLU A 5 6.20 53.45 -10.52
C GLU A 5 5.25 52.27 -10.29
N LEU A 6 3.96 52.43 -10.61
CA LEU A 6 2.96 51.38 -10.50
C LEU A 6 3.17 50.23 -11.51
N ILE A 7 3.58 50.55 -12.74
CA ILE A 7 3.87 49.55 -13.77
C ILE A 7 5.08 48.69 -13.38
N VAL A 8 6.12 49.28 -12.78
CA VAL A 8 7.31 48.55 -12.32
C VAL A 8 6.97 47.60 -11.16
N VAL A 9 6.10 48.03 -10.22
CA VAL A 9 5.68 47.15 -9.11
C VAL A 9 4.86 45.97 -9.61
N LEU A 10 3.93 46.19 -10.55
CA LEU A 10 3.12 45.12 -11.12
C LEU A 10 3.96 44.11 -11.93
N SER A 11 5.00 44.57 -12.64
CA SER A 11 5.86 43.67 -13.40
C SER A 11 6.69 42.75 -12.50
N ILE A 12 7.26 43.28 -11.41
CA ILE A 12 7.99 42.49 -10.43
C ILE A 12 7.05 41.48 -9.75
N PHE A 13 5.84 41.91 -9.38
CA PHE A 13 4.84 41.03 -8.76
C PHE A 13 4.42 39.89 -9.68
N ALA A 14 4.21 40.17 -10.98
CA ALA A 14 3.86 39.15 -11.97
C ALA A 14 4.97 38.11 -12.15
N VAL A 15 6.24 38.56 -12.23
CA VAL A 15 7.40 37.66 -12.33
C VAL A 15 7.54 36.78 -11.09
N MET A 16 7.43 37.37 -9.89
CA MET A 16 7.50 36.61 -8.64
C MET A 16 6.37 35.59 -8.51
N SER A 17 5.14 35.98 -8.85
CA SER A 17 3.97 35.09 -8.80
C SER A 17 4.10 33.90 -9.75
N SER A 18 4.65 34.13 -10.95
CA SER A 18 4.92 33.08 -11.93
C SER A 18 5.89 32.02 -11.37
N ILE A 19 6.99 32.45 -10.74
CA ILE A 19 7.99 31.54 -10.16
C ILE A 19 7.38 30.70 -9.04
N VAL A 20 6.55 31.29 -8.18
CA VAL A 20 5.88 30.57 -7.09
C VAL A 20 4.89 29.55 -7.65
N MET A 21 4.07 29.95 -8.62
CA MET A 21 3.05 29.07 -9.21
C MET A 21 3.68 27.87 -9.95
N PHE A 22 4.79 28.09 -10.65
CA PHE A 22 5.51 27.00 -11.34
C PHE A 22 6.05 25.97 -10.36
N ASN A 23 6.65 26.41 -9.24
CA ASN A 23 7.19 25.53 -8.21
C ASN A 23 6.12 24.83 -7.36
N TYR A 24 4.92 25.41 -7.25
CA TYR A 24 3.82 24.84 -6.46
C TYR A 24 3.41 23.45 -6.96
N SER A 25 3.39 23.23 -8.28
CA SER A 25 3.02 21.94 -8.88
C SER A 25 3.89 20.77 -8.40
N GLY A 26 5.21 20.97 -8.34
CA GLY A 26 6.16 19.96 -7.87
C GLY A 26 6.11 19.74 -6.36
N PHE A 27 5.79 20.78 -5.59
CA PHE A 27 5.58 20.66 -4.14
C PHE A 27 4.30 19.87 -3.82
N GLN A 28 3.20 20.18 -4.52
CA GLN A 28 1.93 19.47 -4.37
C GLN A 28 2.10 17.98 -4.65
N ALA A 29 2.78 17.62 -5.75
CA ALA A 29 3.06 16.22 -6.08
C ALA A 29 3.87 15.47 -4.99
N LYS A 30 4.82 16.16 -4.33
CA LYS A 30 5.60 15.60 -3.21
C LYS A 30 4.78 15.38 -1.95
N ILE A 31 3.82 16.26 -1.65
CA ILE A 31 2.90 16.07 -0.53
C ILE A 31 1.95 14.92 -0.83
N ASP A 32 1.40 14.91 -2.04
CA ASP A 32 0.39 13.95 -2.43
C ASP A 32 0.91 12.50 -2.37
N ILE A 33 2.12 12.26 -2.87
CA ILE A 33 2.73 10.92 -2.80
C ILE A 33 3.07 10.50 -1.36
N LYS A 34 3.44 11.44 -0.49
CA LYS A 34 3.70 11.16 0.93
C LYS A 34 2.44 10.82 1.70
N ASN A 35 1.34 11.52 1.41
CA ASN A 35 0.04 11.22 1.96
C ASN A 35 -0.42 9.83 1.51
N LEU A 36 -0.32 9.53 0.21
CA LEU A 36 -0.63 8.20 -0.31
C LEU A 36 0.22 7.10 0.33
N ALA A 37 1.53 7.33 0.48
CA ALA A 37 2.40 6.36 1.13
C ALA A 37 2.02 6.13 2.61
N SER A 38 1.57 7.20 3.29
CA SER A 38 1.07 7.14 4.66
C SER A 38 -0.27 6.40 4.74
N ASP A 39 -1.18 6.61 3.78
CA ASP A 39 -2.47 5.93 3.71
C ASP A 39 -2.29 4.42 3.52
N ILE A 40 -1.36 4.00 2.65
CA ILE A 40 -0.99 2.58 2.48
C ILE A 40 -0.45 2.03 3.80
N ALA A 41 0.49 2.74 4.44
CA ALA A 41 1.05 2.32 5.73
C ALA A 41 -0.04 2.18 6.80
N LEU A 42 -1.00 3.11 6.86
CA LEU A 42 -2.13 3.05 7.79
C LEU A 42 -3.04 1.86 7.52
N LYS A 43 -3.30 1.51 6.26
CA LYS A 43 -4.08 0.32 5.90
C LYS A 43 -3.40 -0.98 6.34
N VAL A 44 -2.07 -1.06 6.24
CA VAL A 44 -1.30 -2.19 6.80
C VAL A 44 -1.44 -2.25 8.33
N VAL A 45 -1.30 -1.13 9.03
CA VAL A 45 -1.49 -1.07 10.49
C VAL A 45 -2.92 -1.45 10.87
N GLN A 46 -3.91 -1.03 10.08
CA GLN A 46 -5.30 -1.40 10.26
C GLN A 46 -5.49 -2.91 10.12
N ALA A 47 -4.86 -3.55 9.14
CA ALA A 47 -4.85 -5.00 8.98
C ALA A 47 -4.28 -5.69 10.23
N GLN A 48 -3.10 -5.27 10.67
CA GLN A 48 -2.45 -5.80 11.88
C GLN A 48 -3.36 -5.66 13.11
N LYS A 49 -3.96 -4.49 13.31
CA LYS A 49 -4.88 -4.24 14.43
C LYS A 49 -6.15 -5.07 14.33
N SER A 50 -6.71 -5.26 13.14
CA SER A 50 -7.95 -6.01 12.93
C SER A 50 -7.73 -7.50 13.22
N SER A 51 -6.63 -8.06 12.73
CA SER A 51 -6.18 -9.40 13.10
C SER A 51 -5.96 -9.53 14.61
N LEU A 52 -5.14 -8.66 15.20
CA LEU A 52 -4.78 -8.69 16.62
C LEU A 52 -5.91 -8.29 17.58
N SER A 53 -7.01 -7.73 17.08
CA SER A 53 -8.24 -7.51 17.85
C SER A 53 -9.25 -8.63 17.62
N GLY A 54 -9.04 -9.49 16.63
CA GLY A 54 -9.96 -10.59 16.32
C GLY A 54 -11.29 -10.02 15.86
N PHE A 55 -11.22 -8.87 15.19
CA PHE A 55 -12.39 -8.24 14.60
C PHE A 55 -13.02 -9.24 13.64
N LEU A 56 -14.34 -9.42 13.73
CA LEU A 56 -15.03 -10.32 12.83
C LEU A 56 -15.37 -9.55 11.54
N PRO A 57 -15.17 -10.14 10.36
CA PRO A 57 -15.48 -9.49 9.09
C PRO A 57 -16.99 -9.23 8.95
N PRO A 58 -17.44 -8.40 8.01
CA PRO A 58 -18.86 -8.10 7.79
C PRO A 58 -19.70 -9.38 7.63
N ALA A 59 -20.97 -9.33 8.04
CA ALA A 59 -21.87 -10.50 8.03
C ALA A 59 -21.98 -11.19 6.65
N THR A 60 -21.79 -10.44 5.56
CA THR A 60 -21.76 -10.96 4.17
C THR A 60 -20.65 -11.97 3.93
N GLU A 61 -19.52 -11.84 4.62
CA GLU A 61 -18.37 -12.75 4.54
C GLU A 61 -18.43 -13.85 5.62
N GLN A 62 -19.22 -13.64 6.67
CA GLN A 62 -19.47 -14.64 7.72
C GLN A 62 -20.46 -15.74 7.30
N TYR A 63 -21.25 -15.52 6.25
CA TYR A 63 -22.37 -16.39 5.86
C TYR A 63 -21.98 -17.82 5.49
N SER A 64 -20.69 -18.08 5.20
CA SER A 64 -20.17 -19.41 4.88
C SER A 64 -19.74 -20.22 6.11
N ARG A 65 -20.01 -19.74 7.34
CA ARG A 65 -19.40 -20.28 8.56
C ARG A 65 -20.38 -20.95 9.51
N SER A 66 -20.20 -22.26 9.73
CA SER A 66 -20.99 -23.05 10.70
C SER A 66 -20.48 -22.99 12.16
N ASN A 67 -19.33 -22.35 12.44
CA ASN A 67 -18.75 -22.27 13.79
C ASN A 67 -18.04 -20.92 14.01
N VAL A 68 -18.80 -19.85 14.28
CA VAL A 68 -18.25 -18.49 14.40
C VAL A 68 -17.21 -18.39 15.55
N ASP A 69 -17.45 -19.12 16.64
CA ASP A 69 -16.77 -18.96 17.94
C ASP A 69 -15.31 -19.44 18.00
N THR A 70 -14.85 -20.27 17.06
CA THR A 70 -13.46 -20.79 17.05
C THR A 70 -12.57 -20.15 15.98
N TRP A 71 -13.06 -19.13 15.27
CA TRP A 71 -12.23 -18.47 14.26
C TRP A 71 -11.17 -17.62 14.87
N LYS A 72 -10.10 -17.45 14.09
CA LYS A 72 -9.19 -16.33 14.26
C LYS A 72 -8.97 -15.71 12.90
N PRO A 73 -9.76 -14.72 12.45
CA PRO A 73 -9.59 -14.15 11.12
C PRO A 73 -8.20 -13.53 10.98
N SER A 74 -7.61 -13.68 9.80
CA SER A 74 -6.33 -13.10 9.42
C SER A 74 -6.61 -12.02 8.39
N TYR A 75 -6.14 -10.81 8.64
CA TYR A 75 -6.29 -9.67 7.73
C TYR A 75 -4.96 -9.34 7.09
N GLY A 76 -5.03 -8.82 5.87
CA GLY A 76 -3.85 -8.45 5.12
C GLY A 76 -4.10 -7.40 4.05
N VAL A 77 -3.01 -7.02 3.40
CA VAL A 77 -3.03 -6.23 2.18
C VAL A 77 -2.39 -7.01 1.05
N TYR A 78 -2.96 -6.87 -0.13
CA TYR A 78 -2.48 -7.50 -1.35
C TYR A 78 -2.17 -6.43 -2.40
N PHE A 79 -1.00 -6.58 -3.02
CA PHE A 79 -0.53 -5.73 -4.10
C PHE A 79 -0.24 -6.60 -5.33
N ASP A 80 -0.61 -6.09 -6.50
CA ASP A 80 -0.37 -6.74 -7.79
C ASP A 80 0.06 -5.70 -8.81
N ILE A 81 1.21 -5.91 -9.43
CA ILE A 81 1.78 -5.02 -10.45
C ILE A 81 1.83 -5.65 -11.85
N THR A 82 1.16 -6.79 -12.06
CA THR A 82 1.15 -7.50 -13.35
C THR A 82 0.45 -6.72 -14.47
N SER A 83 -0.57 -5.92 -14.13
CA SER A 83 -1.35 -5.11 -15.08
C SER A 83 -1.38 -3.63 -14.69
N ASP A 84 -1.56 -2.72 -15.66
CA ASP A 84 -1.58 -1.28 -15.40
C ASP A 84 -2.76 -0.85 -14.51
N SER A 85 -3.90 -1.56 -14.61
CA SER A 85 -5.05 -1.34 -13.72
C SER A 85 -4.72 -1.74 -12.28
N ASN A 86 -4.03 -2.87 -12.08
CA ASN A 86 -3.73 -3.39 -10.74
C ASN A 86 -2.66 -2.55 -10.05
N LYS A 87 -1.69 -2.00 -10.80
CA LYS A 87 -0.69 -1.05 -10.28
C LYS A 87 -1.30 0.19 -9.62
N ARG A 88 -2.55 0.53 -9.93
CA ARG A 88 -3.29 1.69 -9.41
C ARG A 88 -4.28 1.33 -8.32
N SER A 89 -4.25 0.10 -7.81
CA SER A 89 -5.06 -0.29 -6.68
C SER A 89 -4.33 -1.26 -5.77
N PHE A 90 -4.80 -1.37 -4.55
CA PHE A 90 -4.42 -2.44 -3.65
C PHE A 90 -5.63 -2.91 -2.88
N VAL A 91 -5.57 -4.14 -2.40
CA VAL A 91 -6.71 -4.80 -1.79
C VAL A 91 -6.45 -4.98 -0.31
N TYR A 92 -7.41 -4.55 0.50
CA TYR A 92 -7.52 -4.94 1.90
C TYR A 92 -8.43 -6.16 1.97
N PHE A 93 -7.91 -7.25 2.52
CA PHE A 93 -8.58 -8.54 2.51
C PHE A 93 -8.59 -9.19 3.89
N VAL A 94 -9.50 -10.15 4.05
CA VAL A 94 -9.50 -11.13 5.12
C VAL A 94 -9.30 -12.50 4.50
N ASP A 95 -8.35 -13.25 5.03
CA ASP A 95 -8.12 -14.64 4.68
C ASP A 95 -9.27 -15.47 5.27
N LEU A 96 -10.14 -15.90 4.37
CA LEU A 96 -11.31 -16.73 4.65
C LEU A 96 -11.01 -18.20 4.36
N ASP A 97 -9.79 -18.52 3.95
CA ASP A 97 -9.51 -19.75 3.24
C ASP A 97 -9.74 -20.97 4.13
N TYR A 98 -10.64 -21.83 3.65
CA TYR A 98 -11.25 -22.95 4.41
C TYR A 98 -10.51 -24.26 4.22
N THR A 99 -9.51 -24.29 3.34
CA THR A 99 -8.77 -25.51 2.99
C THR A 99 -7.72 -25.82 4.04
N THR A 100 -7.34 -27.08 4.22
CA THR A 100 -6.30 -27.48 5.19
C THR A 100 -4.91 -27.25 4.61
N PRO A 101 -4.03 -26.42 5.22
CA PRO A 101 -4.18 -25.74 6.51
C PRO A 101 -5.04 -24.46 6.40
N PRO A 102 -5.97 -24.23 7.36
CA PRO A 102 -6.84 -23.06 7.33
C PRO A 102 -6.00 -21.80 7.36
N GLN A 103 -6.36 -20.82 6.54
CA GLN A 103 -5.66 -19.55 6.41
C GLN A 103 -4.26 -19.71 5.81
N ASN A 104 -4.24 -19.84 4.49
CA ASN A 104 -3.03 -20.03 3.73
C ASN A 104 -2.17 -18.74 3.70
N GLY A 105 -2.65 -17.60 4.21
CA GLY A 105 -1.96 -16.32 4.26
C GLY A 105 -1.78 -15.64 2.89
N PHE A 106 -2.44 -16.16 1.86
CA PHE A 106 -2.56 -15.58 0.53
C PHE A 106 -3.90 -14.83 0.40
N PHE A 107 -4.04 -14.12 -0.72
CA PHE A 107 -5.30 -13.54 -1.14
C PHE A 107 -5.78 -14.35 -2.33
N ASP A 108 -6.92 -15.04 -2.19
CA ASP A 108 -7.48 -15.95 -3.19
C ASP A 108 -8.64 -15.31 -3.99
N GLY A 109 -8.84 -14.00 -3.82
CA GLY A 109 -9.82 -13.23 -4.60
C GLY A 109 -9.33 -12.87 -6.01
N SER A 110 -10.25 -12.78 -6.97
CA SER A 110 -9.90 -12.27 -8.30
C SER A 110 -9.62 -10.77 -8.23
N GLY A 111 -8.42 -10.32 -8.61
CA GLY A 111 -7.99 -8.91 -8.55
C GLY A 111 -8.86 -7.92 -9.36
N SER A 112 -9.79 -8.40 -10.18
CA SER A 112 -10.77 -7.60 -10.91
C SER A 112 -12.17 -7.78 -10.30
N GLY A 113 -12.48 -7.01 -9.27
CA GLY A 113 -13.77 -7.05 -8.58
C GLY A 113 -13.63 -7.70 -7.22
N CYS A 114 -13.66 -6.87 -6.19
CA CYS A 114 -13.59 -7.24 -4.78
C CYS A 114 -14.59 -8.37 -4.47
N THR A 115 -14.11 -9.61 -4.47
CA THR A 115 -14.92 -10.83 -4.34
C THR A 115 -14.24 -11.76 -3.34
N PHE A 116 -15.05 -12.62 -2.71
CA PHE A 116 -14.62 -13.63 -1.75
C PHE A 116 -13.95 -13.04 -0.50
N GLU A 117 -12.62 -12.91 -0.51
CA GLU A 117 -11.79 -12.45 0.61
C GLU A 117 -11.58 -10.93 0.66
N CYS A 118 -11.97 -10.24 -0.41
CA CYS A 118 -11.75 -8.82 -0.55
C CYS A 118 -12.77 -8.02 0.26
N ILE A 119 -12.29 -7.27 1.25
CA ILE A 119 -13.11 -6.35 2.04
C ILE A 119 -13.23 -5.00 1.33
N GLU A 120 -12.10 -4.46 0.89
CA GLU A 120 -12.03 -3.14 0.29
C GLU A 120 -10.94 -3.11 -0.77
N GLN A 121 -11.30 -2.69 -1.98
CA GLN A 121 -10.34 -2.37 -3.02
C GLN A 121 -10.10 -0.85 -3.00
N ILE A 122 -8.90 -0.44 -2.62
CA ILE A 122 -8.50 0.96 -2.56
C ILE A 122 -7.85 1.32 -3.89
N THR A 123 -8.48 2.22 -4.65
CA THR A 123 -7.96 2.75 -5.91
C THR A 123 -7.24 4.08 -5.71
N MET A 124 -6.10 4.24 -6.37
CA MET A 124 -5.32 5.47 -6.39
C MET A 124 -5.90 6.42 -7.45
N THR A 125 -6.46 7.55 -7.01
CA THR A 125 -7.25 8.44 -7.89
C THR A 125 -6.43 9.49 -8.64
N ARG A 126 -5.18 9.75 -8.23
CA ARG A 126 -4.35 10.87 -8.72
C ARG A 126 -3.40 10.50 -9.85
N GLY A 127 -3.58 9.32 -10.46
CA GLY A 127 -2.67 8.80 -11.50
C GLY A 127 -1.36 8.23 -10.94
N ASP A 128 -1.23 8.17 -9.61
CA ASP A 128 -0.14 7.49 -8.93
C ASP A 128 -0.27 5.97 -9.10
N TYR A 129 0.87 5.29 -9.10
CA TYR A 129 0.92 3.85 -9.30
C TYR A 129 2.08 3.23 -8.51
N ILE A 130 1.94 1.94 -8.19
CA ILE A 130 3.02 1.15 -7.63
C ILE A 130 3.99 0.81 -8.76
N SER A 131 5.21 1.32 -8.64
CA SER A 131 6.27 1.18 -9.65
C SER A 131 7.05 -0.12 -9.49
N SER A 132 7.36 -0.51 -8.25
CA SER A 132 8.07 -1.74 -7.96
C SER A 132 7.70 -2.28 -6.58
N LEU A 133 7.74 -3.62 -6.48
CA LEU A 133 7.69 -4.38 -5.25
C LEU A 133 9.02 -5.14 -5.15
N GLU A 134 9.74 -4.97 -4.06
CA GLU A 134 11.09 -5.53 -3.90
C GLU A 134 11.23 -6.19 -2.53
N VAL A 135 11.75 -7.42 -2.49
CA VAL A 135 12.12 -8.08 -1.23
C VAL A 135 13.63 -7.97 -1.01
N PHE A 136 14.00 -7.62 0.21
CA PHE A 136 15.39 -7.55 0.66
C PHE A 136 15.64 -8.66 1.68
N TYR A 137 16.69 -9.43 1.46
CA TYR A 137 17.08 -10.54 2.33
C TYR A 137 18.16 -10.10 3.33
N GLN A 138 18.32 -10.84 4.43
CA GLN A 138 19.37 -10.55 5.41
C GLN A 138 20.79 -10.80 4.86
N ASP A 139 20.94 -11.84 4.04
CA ASP A 139 22.24 -12.31 3.55
C ASP A 139 22.53 -11.91 2.09
N ASN A 140 21.60 -11.20 1.43
CA ASN A 140 21.74 -10.79 0.04
C ASN A 140 21.43 -9.30 -0.13
N PHE A 141 22.35 -8.58 -0.77
CA PHE A 141 22.24 -7.15 -1.04
C PHE A 141 21.48 -6.84 -2.33
N VAL A 142 21.23 -7.83 -3.18
CA VAL A 142 20.45 -7.65 -4.41
C VAL A 142 18.97 -7.82 -4.10
N PRO A 143 18.14 -6.78 -4.29
CA PRO A 143 16.70 -6.92 -4.12
C PRO A 143 16.12 -7.80 -5.22
N GLU A 144 15.15 -8.62 -4.84
CA GLU A 144 14.38 -9.42 -5.79
C GLU A 144 13.05 -8.73 -6.08
N GLY A 145 12.76 -8.51 -7.36
CA GLY A 145 11.54 -7.87 -7.80
C GLY A 145 10.36 -8.85 -7.76
N LEU A 146 9.24 -8.41 -7.21
CA LEU A 146 8.01 -9.18 -7.08
C LEU A 146 6.94 -8.65 -8.03
N ASN A 147 6.12 -9.54 -8.58
CA ASN A 147 4.94 -9.17 -9.36
C ASN A 147 3.69 -8.97 -8.48
N ASP A 148 3.64 -9.71 -7.37
CA ASP A 148 2.57 -9.71 -6.40
C ASP A 148 3.16 -9.78 -4.99
N LEU A 149 2.45 -9.22 -4.03
CA LEU A 149 2.88 -9.18 -2.63
C LEU A 149 1.66 -9.26 -1.73
N THR A 150 1.63 -10.30 -0.91
CA THR A 150 0.65 -10.49 0.15
C THR A 150 1.31 -10.29 1.50
N ILE A 151 0.71 -9.43 2.32
CA ILE A 151 1.16 -9.15 3.68
C ILE A 151 -0.02 -9.42 4.60
N SER A 152 0.04 -10.49 5.38
CA SER A 152 -1.02 -10.91 6.29
C SER A 152 -0.55 -10.93 7.74
N PHE A 153 -1.50 -10.78 8.66
CA PHE A 153 -1.27 -10.79 10.10
C PHE A 153 -2.24 -11.77 10.76
N SER A 154 -1.74 -12.62 11.65
CA SER A 154 -2.56 -13.67 12.28
C SER A 154 -2.31 -13.72 13.78
N ARG A 155 -3.37 -13.75 14.59
CA ARG A 155 -3.23 -13.96 16.04
C ARG A 155 -2.60 -15.31 16.37
N PRO A 156 -1.78 -15.42 17.44
CA PRO A 156 -1.45 -14.36 18.40
C PRO A 156 -0.23 -13.51 17.99
N ASN A 157 0.40 -13.78 16.85
CA ASN A 157 1.64 -13.14 16.44
C ASN A 157 1.37 -11.78 15.79
N SER A 158 2.07 -10.74 16.23
CA SER A 158 2.02 -9.41 15.61
C SER A 158 2.92 -9.25 14.40
N GLY A 159 3.76 -10.25 14.11
CA GLY A 159 4.64 -10.29 12.94
C GLY A 159 3.86 -10.34 11.63
N ALA A 160 4.42 -9.71 10.61
CA ALA A 160 3.90 -9.76 9.26
C ALA A 160 4.32 -11.08 8.59
N VAL A 161 3.34 -11.82 8.09
CA VAL A 161 3.55 -12.95 7.20
C VAL A 161 3.59 -12.40 5.78
N ILE A 162 4.75 -12.48 5.16
CA ILE A 162 4.99 -11.95 3.82
C ILE A 162 4.99 -13.13 2.86
N LYS A 163 4.20 -13.05 1.79
CA LYS A 163 4.07 -14.07 0.75
C LYS A 163 3.97 -13.42 -0.63
N SER A 164 4.34 -14.17 -1.66
CA SER A 164 4.25 -13.82 -3.08
C SER A 164 4.10 -15.12 -3.87
N SER A 165 3.62 -15.04 -5.11
CA SER A 165 3.71 -16.13 -6.08
C SER A 165 5.15 -16.57 -6.37
N THR A 166 6.11 -15.64 -6.21
CA THR A 166 7.54 -15.92 -6.33
C THR A 166 8.07 -16.55 -5.03
N VAL A 167 8.88 -17.61 -5.18
CA VAL A 167 9.44 -18.33 -4.04
C VAL A 167 10.64 -17.57 -3.49
N PHE A 168 10.57 -17.20 -2.21
CA PHE A 168 11.67 -16.48 -1.56
C PHE A 168 12.90 -17.35 -1.36
N SER A 169 14.07 -16.77 -1.66
CA SER A 169 15.37 -17.47 -1.65
C SER A 169 16.08 -17.45 -0.29
N GLY A 170 15.55 -16.74 0.71
CA GLY A 170 16.19 -16.62 2.03
C GLY A 170 15.35 -15.93 3.09
N ILE A 171 15.99 -15.57 4.21
CA ILE A 171 15.34 -14.87 5.32
C ILE A 171 15.10 -13.41 4.94
N ILE A 172 13.84 -13.00 4.94
CA ILE A 172 13.42 -11.65 4.60
C ILE A 172 13.88 -10.68 5.70
N SER A 173 14.57 -9.61 5.30
CA SER A 173 14.91 -8.47 6.16
C SER A 173 13.76 -7.46 6.17
N TYR A 174 13.35 -7.03 4.98
CA TYR A 174 12.18 -6.16 4.78
C TYR A 174 11.70 -6.26 3.33
N VAL A 175 10.48 -5.81 3.09
CA VAL A 175 9.94 -5.57 1.75
C VAL A 175 9.81 -4.08 1.53
N GLN A 176 10.08 -3.65 0.31
CA GLN A 176 9.95 -2.27 -0.13
C GLN A 176 8.88 -2.16 -1.20
N ILE A 177 7.92 -1.26 -0.96
CA ILE A 177 6.89 -0.87 -1.92
C ILE A 177 7.28 0.53 -2.41
N THR A 178 7.52 0.67 -3.71
CA THR A 178 7.89 1.95 -4.32
C THR A 178 6.70 2.48 -5.11
N ILE A 179 6.19 3.63 -4.69
CA ILE A 179 5.13 4.35 -5.39
C ILE A 179 5.78 5.41 -6.27
N SER A 180 5.24 5.62 -7.46
CA SER A 180 5.66 6.69 -8.37
C SER A 180 4.47 7.51 -8.83
N THR A 181 4.69 8.81 -8.95
CA THR A 181 3.78 9.72 -9.64
C THR A 181 4.15 9.80 -11.14
N PRO A 182 3.24 10.28 -12.00
CA PRO A 182 3.56 10.58 -13.41
C PRO A 182 4.70 11.60 -13.57
N ASN A 183 4.90 12.46 -12.56
CA ASN A 183 5.95 13.48 -12.53
C ASN A 183 7.30 12.92 -12.00
N SER A 184 7.51 11.60 -12.03
CA SER A 184 8.74 10.91 -11.61
C SER A 184 9.15 11.13 -10.15
N THR A 185 8.23 11.59 -9.30
CA THR A 185 8.47 11.65 -7.85
C THR A 185 8.14 10.29 -7.25
N THR A 186 8.99 9.80 -6.36
CA THR A 186 8.82 8.46 -5.74
C THR A 186 8.77 8.55 -4.22
N ALA A 187 8.04 7.61 -3.61
CA ALA A 187 8.00 7.39 -2.18
C ALA A 187 8.24 5.91 -1.89
N LYS A 188 8.92 5.62 -0.78
CA LYS A 188 9.33 4.25 -0.45
C LYS A 188 8.77 3.84 0.90
N ILE A 189 7.97 2.79 0.91
CA ILE A 189 7.45 2.18 2.13
C ILE A 189 8.26 0.91 2.39
N LYS A 190 8.86 0.81 3.57
CA LYS A 190 9.55 -0.39 4.04
C LYS A 190 8.71 -1.08 5.10
N LEU A 191 8.49 -2.38 4.92
CA LEU A 191 7.78 -3.23 5.86
C LEU A 191 8.69 -4.35 6.34
N TYR A 192 8.82 -4.48 7.65
CA TYR A 192 9.65 -5.50 8.28
C TYR A 192 8.78 -6.68 8.72
N PRO A 193 9.29 -7.93 8.71
CA PRO A 193 8.58 -9.10 9.26
C PRO A 193 8.13 -8.95 10.72
N SER A 194 8.75 -8.04 11.48
CA SER A 194 8.31 -7.70 12.84
C SER A 194 6.98 -6.94 12.90
N GLY A 195 6.41 -6.54 11.76
CA GLY A 195 5.24 -5.65 11.68
C GLY A 195 5.58 -4.17 11.76
N ARG A 196 6.87 -3.80 11.83
CA ARG A 196 7.30 -2.38 11.78
C ARG A 196 7.12 -1.86 10.36
N ILE A 197 6.62 -0.64 10.24
CA ILE A 197 6.45 0.07 8.96
C ILE A 197 7.27 1.36 9.01
N GLN A 198 7.94 1.69 7.91
CA GLN A 198 8.70 2.92 7.74
C GLN A 198 8.37 3.54 6.40
N VAL A 199 7.95 4.80 6.41
CA VAL A 199 7.65 5.59 5.21
C VAL A 199 8.79 6.59 4.99
N ASN A 200 9.36 6.62 3.80
CA ASN A 200 10.44 7.54 3.39
C ASN A 200 10.05 8.34 2.15
#